data_AF-A0A2S6WEG6-F1
#
_entry.id   AF-A0A2S6WEG6-F1
#
_cell.length_a   1.000
_cell.length_b   1.000
_cell.length_c   1.000
_cell.angle_alpha   90.00
_cell.angle_beta   90.00
_cell.angle_gamma   90.00
#
_symmetry.space_group_name_H-M   'P 1'
#
loop_
_entity.id
_entity.type
_entity.pdbx_description
1 polymer ?
#
loop_
_entity_poly.entity_id
_entity_poly.type
_entity_poly.pdbx_seq_one_letter_code
_entity_poly.pdbx_strand_id
1 'polypeptide(L)'
;MTDLSDLPPAWSGRRALAWPGVPLLVALALWAYAVRHTDVSRLDDYGLVSALHPAFWAGLVVLTTGFFLTVRDARRPGAWSAAYVLGLLVMERATQAVLYPTPLYAWAWKHEAVIDHLLTAGGLQTADQVGDMAVYDQWPGFFAAQAALQRLLGVDSTAMYMAWWPLVSSLMLLLPLLLIYRTFTEDRRLIWTAVWLFYVANWVGQDYFSPQSVAYALHVGVLAVVLRRFGRSAVRRGQPRQAVWTVVITVMVVAIVISHQLTPGMLVVCLLALCLSRRYRDWVPVVTTVVIFLAWCLTAALPFLSAAMPDMIRSIGDVGANVETGYGATPTGTGAIMTSWAARLLSGSVLLLAAVGVWRQRVLRHRARPLLLVAAAPLPMFAASSYGSEMIFRVLLFMLPGAAFFAAAALLPKVRTLAADAAAQEAGERQATGPARARRWGTGTWVPLAALLGTTLAFVPAYSGKDRINYFPPQEVALVRQLFDQAPDGSLVVAANRNYPDAYADYWSVDHYWFLDDGRSHVDRIVRKPAATLARDMAGVERPARAYFLLTQGQLANSEMNGQLDRAQLERIQKSVAASPRFRLVAENSAGWLYVLKQSGGAER
;
A
#
# COMPACT_ATOMS: atom_id res chain seq x y z
N MET A 1 -13.30 59.25 33.85
CA MET A 1 -12.85 58.90 32.50
C MET A 1 -11.74 57.88 32.65
N THR A 2 -12.05 56.60 32.47
CA THR A 2 -11.09 55.49 32.50
C THR A 2 -10.46 55.36 31.12
N ASP A 3 -9.13 55.36 31.11
CA ASP A 3 -8.28 55.28 29.93
C ASP A 3 -8.53 53.97 29.17
N LEU A 4 -8.92 54.07 27.90
CA LEU A 4 -9.27 52.94 27.03
C LEU A 4 -8.06 52.39 26.25
N SER A 5 -6.85 52.92 26.46
CA SER A 5 -5.64 52.50 25.73
C SER A 5 -5.04 51.16 26.18
N ASP A 6 -5.46 50.61 27.31
CA ASP A 6 -4.91 49.35 27.87
C ASP A 6 -5.66 48.08 27.47
N LEU A 7 -6.66 48.17 26.58
CA LEU A 7 -7.32 46.98 26.05
C LEU A 7 -6.46 46.34 24.94
N PRO A 8 -5.97 45.09 25.12
CA PRO A 8 -5.22 44.41 24.08
C PRO A 8 -6.10 44.29 22.82
N PRO A 9 -5.55 44.51 21.61
CA PRO A 9 -6.36 44.51 20.40
C PRO A 9 -7.01 43.15 20.20
N ALA A 10 -8.34 43.09 20.37
CA ALA A 10 -9.16 41.87 20.22
C ALA A 10 -9.03 41.21 18.83
N TRP A 11 -8.47 41.94 17.85
CA TRP A 11 -8.30 41.52 16.46
C TRP A 11 -6.99 40.75 16.21
N SER A 12 -6.04 40.75 17.15
CA SER A 12 -4.73 40.08 17.01
C SER A 12 -4.78 38.56 17.20
N GLY A 13 -5.62 38.08 18.12
CA GLY A 13 -5.72 36.65 18.48
C GLY A 13 -6.34 35.77 17.38
N ARG A 14 -7.36 36.27 16.68
CA ARG A 14 -8.03 35.52 15.59
C ARG A 14 -7.15 35.37 14.35
N ARG A 15 -6.37 36.40 13.98
CA ARG A 15 -5.41 36.34 12.86
C ARG A 15 -4.25 35.38 13.16
N ALA A 16 -3.75 35.36 14.39
CA ALA A 16 -2.71 34.42 14.81
C ALA A 16 -3.19 32.96 14.82
N LEU A 17 -4.47 32.71 15.14
CA LEU A 17 -5.08 31.37 15.07
C LEU A 17 -5.35 30.88 13.63
N ALA A 18 -5.62 31.80 12.70
CA ALA A 18 -5.97 31.49 11.31
C ALA A 18 -4.76 31.43 10.36
N TRP A 19 -3.59 31.96 10.75
CA TRP A 19 -2.35 31.91 9.96
C TRP A 19 -2.07 30.51 9.37
N PRO A 20 -2.15 29.40 10.13
CA PRO A 20 -1.84 28.07 9.58
C PRO A 20 -2.72 27.67 8.39
N GLY A 21 -3.92 28.26 8.26
CA GLY A 21 -4.83 28.00 7.17
C GLY A 21 -4.35 28.53 5.82
N VAL A 22 -3.59 29.63 5.79
CA VAL A 22 -3.14 30.25 4.52
C VAL A 22 -2.22 29.30 3.72
N PRO A 23 -1.08 28.82 4.25
CA PRO A 23 -0.24 27.88 3.50
C PRO A 23 -0.95 26.57 3.16
N LEU A 24 -1.86 26.09 4.02
CA LEU A 24 -2.67 24.90 3.71
C LEU A 24 -3.58 25.14 2.49
N LEU A 25 -4.32 26.25 2.48
CA LEU A 25 -5.19 26.62 1.36
C LEU A 25 -4.40 26.86 0.07
N VAL A 26 -3.24 27.52 0.16
CA VAL A 26 -2.35 27.73 -0.98
C VAL A 26 -1.84 26.40 -1.53
N ALA A 27 -1.40 25.49 -0.68
CA ALA A 27 -0.95 24.16 -1.11
C ALA A 27 -2.06 23.38 -1.81
N LEU A 28 -3.28 23.39 -1.27
CA LEU A 28 -4.44 22.73 -1.88
C LEU A 28 -4.91 23.40 -3.18
N ALA A 29 -4.79 24.73 -3.29
CA ALA A 29 -5.07 25.45 -4.52
C ALA A 29 -4.04 25.11 -5.61
N LEU A 30 -2.76 25.04 -5.26
CA LEU A 30 -1.69 24.60 -6.15
C LEU A 30 -1.88 23.15 -6.60
N TRP A 31 -2.31 22.27 -5.69
CA TRP A 31 -2.68 20.90 -6.00
C TRP A 31 -3.85 20.83 -6.99
N ALA A 32 -4.95 21.54 -6.71
CA ALA A 32 -6.12 21.57 -7.59
C ALA A 32 -5.79 22.15 -8.98
N TYR A 33 -4.93 23.17 -9.03
CA TYR A 33 -4.40 23.70 -10.29
C TYR A 33 -3.58 22.64 -11.02
N ALA A 34 -2.63 21.98 -10.33
CA ALA A 34 -1.75 21.00 -10.93
C ALA A 34 -2.53 19.81 -11.52
N VAL A 35 -3.49 19.27 -10.77
CA VAL A 35 -4.31 18.13 -11.20
C VAL A 35 -5.14 18.46 -12.45
N ARG A 36 -5.64 19.70 -12.58
CA ARG A 36 -6.37 20.14 -13.78
C ARG A 36 -5.50 20.36 -15.02
N HIS A 37 -4.19 20.53 -14.85
CA HIS A 37 -3.24 20.84 -15.92
C HIS A 37 -2.19 19.74 -16.09
N THR A 38 -2.42 18.56 -15.54
CA THR A 38 -1.57 17.37 -15.71
C THR A 38 -2.24 16.46 -16.74
N ASP A 39 -1.51 16.11 -17.80
CA ASP A 39 -1.97 15.18 -18.82
C ASP A 39 -1.39 13.78 -18.55
N VAL A 40 -2.27 12.79 -18.42
CA VAL A 40 -1.91 11.39 -18.19
C VAL A 40 -2.19 10.48 -19.40
N SER A 41 -2.54 11.05 -20.56
CA SER A 41 -2.83 10.30 -21.78
C SER A 41 -1.63 9.48 -22.28
N ARG A 42 -0.40 9.93 -22.00
CA ARG A 42 0.85 9.22 -22.35
C ARG A 42 1.86 9.37 -21.23
N LEU A 43 2.02 8.31 -20.44
CA LEU A 43 3.05 8.22 -19.41
C LEU A 43 4.36 7.71 -20.01
N ASP A 44 5.47 8.36 -19.64
CA ASP A 44 6.82 7.91 -19.96
C ASP A 44 7.36 6.92 -18.89
N ASP A 45 8.64 6.57 -18.98
CA ASP A 45 9.31 5.65 -18.05
C ASP A 45 9.21 6.06 -16.57
N TYR A 46 9.05 7.36 -16.28
CA TYR A 46 8.96 7.91 -14.93
C TYR A 46 7.52 7.99 -14.41
N GLY A 47 6.54 7.50 -15.18
CA GLY A 47 5.15 7.44 -14.79
C GLY A 47 4.59 8.83 -14.48
N LEU A 48 3.93 8.96 -13.33
CA LEU A 48 3.29 10.21 -12.96
C LEU A 48 4.29 11.32 -12.57
N VAL A 49 5.53 10.96 -12.22
CA VAL A 49 6.53 11.90 -11.69
C VAL A 49 6.87 12.99 -12.70
N SER A 50 7.06 12.62 -13.96
CA SER A 50 7.36 13.50 -15.09
C SER A 50 6.10 14.20 -15.62
N ALA A 51 4.94 13.55 -15.54
CA ALA A 51 3.67 14.10 -16.01
C ALA A 51 3.12 15.22 -15.10
N LEU A 52 3.36 15.16 -13.79
CA LEU A 52 2.84 16.12 -12.82
C LEU A 52 3.26 17.56 -13.12
N HIS A 53 2.27 18.44 -13.23
CA HIS A 53 2.52 19.87 -13.39
C HIS A 53 3.39 20.42 -12.23
N PRO A 54 4.39 21.30 -12.49
CA PRO A 54 5.31 21.83 -11.46
C PRO A 54 4.66 22.43 -10.21
N ALA A 55 3.45 22.98 -10.36
CA ALA A 55 2.63 23.49 -9.25
C ALA A 55 2.36 22.44 -8.16
N PHE A 56 2.30 21.14 -8.49
CA PHE A 56 2.14 20.06 -7.52
C PHE A 56 3.31 20.03 -6.54
N TRP A 57 4.54 20.07 -7.07
CA TRP A 57 5.77 20.09 -6.29
C TRP A 57 5.88 21.33 -5.42
N ALA A 58 5.54 22.51 -5.97
CA ALA A 58 5.45 23.74 -5.19
C ALA A 58 4.42 23.61 -4.05
N GLY A 59 3.26 23.01 -4.32
CA GLY A 59 2.22 22.71 -3.34
C GLY A 59 2.74 21.83 -2.20
N LEU A 60 3.48 20.74 -2.50
CA LEU A 60 4.07 19.86 -1.49
C LEU A 60 5.10 20.59 -0.62
N VAL A 61 5.93 21.47 -1.20
CA VAL A 61 6.88 22.29 -0.45
C VAL A 61 6.16 23.25 0.50
N VAL A 62 5.12 23.93 0.01
CA VAL A 62 4.29 24.84 0.82
C VAL A 62 3.58 24.07 1.94
N LEU A 63 2.99 22.91 1.64
CA LEU A 63 2.29 22.07 2.60
C LEU A 63 3.24 21.59 3.71
N THR A 64 4.38 21.02 3.33
CA THR A 64 5.37 20.48 4.27
C THR A 64 5.95 21.60 5.15
N THR A 65 6.26 22.75 4.56
CA THR A 65 6.76 23.91 5.31
C THR A 65 5.70 24.46 6.25
N GLY A 66 4.45 24.59 5.79
CA GLY A 66 3.32 25.01 6.63
C GLY A 66 3.06 24.06 7.79
N PHE A 67 3.12 22.74 7.55
CA PHE A 67 3.05 21.71 8.59
C PHE A 67 4.17 21.88 9.60
N PHE A 68 5.41 22.02 9.14
CA PHE A 68 6.58 22.17 9.99
C PHE A 68 6.51 23.38 10.94
N LEU A 69 6.08 24.54 10.41
CA LEU A 69 5.90 25.75 11.22
C LEU A 69 4.75 25.60 12.21
N THR A 70 3.69 24.91 11.80
CA THR A 70 2.51 24.65 12.64
C THR A 70 2.81 23.67 13.76
N VAL A 71 3.50 22.58 13.45
CA VAL A 71 3.79 21.52 14.41
C VAL A 71 4.79 21.98 15.47
N ARG A 72 5.66 22.95 15.18
CA ARG A 72 6.63 23.46 16.17
C ARG A 72 6.02 24.34 17.25
N ASP A 73 4.90 24.99 16.96
CA ASP A 73 4.23 25.88 17.90
C ASP A 73 3.28 25.09 18.81
N ALA A 74 3.76 24.76 20.01
CA ALA A 74 3.01 23.97 20.97
C ALA A 74 1.70 24.63 21.46
N ARG A 75 1.52 25.94 21.23
CA ARG A 75 0.29 26.66 21.59
C ARG A 75 -0.84 26.39 20.61
N ARG A 76 -0.54 25.89 19.41
CA ARG A 76 -1.55 25.67 18.37
C ARG A 76 -2.42 24.44 18.70
N PRO A 77 -3.73 24.52 18.42
CA PRO A 77 -4.61 23.36 18.49
C PRO A 77 -4.11 22.23 17.59
N GLY A 78 -4.19 20.99 18.06
CA GLY A 78 -3.81 19.81 17.28
C GLY A 78 -4.63 19.61 16.00
N ALA A 79 -5.78 20.27 15.89
CA ALA A 79 -6.63 20.27 14.70
C ALA A 79 -5.89 20.80 13.46
N TRP A 80 -4.98 21.77 13.62
CA TRP A 80 -4.20 22.25 12.48
C TRP A 80 -3.22 21.20 11.96
N SER A 81 -2.48 20.53 12.84
CA SER A 81 -1.61 19.42 12.42
C SER A 81 -2.41 18.30 11.77
N ALA A 82 -3.61 18.00 12.27
CA ALA A 82 -4.53 17.06 11.62
C ALA A 82 -4.92 17.53 10.22
N ALA A 83 -5.30 18.81 10.04
CA ALA A 83 -5.65 19.37 8.74
C ALA A 83 -4.50 19.31 7.73
N TYR A 84 -3.25 19.54 8.17
CA TYR A 84 -2.07 19.36 7.33
C TYR A 84 -1.84 17.90 6.93
N VAL A 85 -2.00 16.95 7.85
CA VAL A 85 -1.91 15.51 7.53
C VAL A 85 -3.01 15.11 6.56
N LEU A 86 -4.24 15.61 6.73
CA LEU A 86 -5.32 15.37 5.77
C LEU A 86 -5.00 15.98 4.41
N GLY A 87 -4.43 17.19 4.37
CA GLY A 87 -3.94 17.80 3.14
C GLY A 87 -2.85 16.97 2.45
N LEU A 88 -1.94 16.37 3.23
CA LEU A 88 -0.93 15.44 2.72
C LEU A 88 -1.60 14.22 2.09
N LEU A 89 -2.55 13.60 2.78
CA LEU A 89 -3.27 12.42 2.27
C LEU A 89 -4.05 12.74 0.99
N VAL A 90 -4.67 13.92 0.88
CA VAL A 90 -5.31 14.37 -0.37
C VAL A 90 -4.27 14.46 -1.49
N MET A 91 -3.14 15.15 -1.25
CA MET A 91 -2.10 15.31 -2.27
C MET A 91 -1.39 13.99 -2.65
N GLU A 92 -1.18 13.08 -1.71
CA GLU A 92 -0.47 11.82 -1.96
C GLU A 92 -1.39 10.72 -2.50
N ARG A 93 -2.60 10.58 -1.95
CA ARG A 93 -3.47 9.41 -2.18
C ARG A 93 -4.66 9.72 -3.08
N ALA A 94 -5.18 10.95 -3.09
CA ALA A 94 -6.29 11.32 -3.95
C ALA A 94 -5.87 11.73 -5.36
N THR A 95 -4.61 12.16 -5.55
CA THR A 95 -4.11 12.65 -6.85
C THR A 95 -4.32 11.65 -7.98
N GLN A 96 -3.96 10.38 -7.79
CA GLN A 96 -4.14 9.34 -8.80
C GLN A 96 -5.63 9.08 -9.09
N ALA A 97 -6.49 9.10 -8.07
CA ALA A 97 -7.94 8.90 -8.22
C ALA A 97 -8.62 10.01 -9.02
N VAL A 98 -8.09 11.24 -8.96
CA VAL A 98 -8.62 12.39 -9.70
C VAL A 98 -8.04 12.46 -11.12
N LEU A 99 -6.77 12.09 -11.30
CA LEU A 99 -6.09 12.16 -12.59
C LEU A 99 -6.47 11.01 -13.53
N TYR A 100 -6.55 9.79 -13.01
CA TYR A 100 -6.77 8.62 -13.85
C TYR A 100 -8.26 8.33 -14.03
N PRO A 101 -8.76 8.24 -15.28
CA PRO A 101 -10.15 7.91 -15.57
C PRO A 101 -10.52 6.46 -15.27
N THR A 102 -9.53 5.60 -15.05
CA THR A 102 -9.68 4.16 -14.80
C THR A 102 -8.82 3.75 -13.60
N PRO A 103 -9.24 2.71 -12.86
CA PRO A 103 -8.49 2.21 -11.71
C PRO A 103 -7.05 1.76 -12.02
N LEU A 104 -6.17 1.99 -11.05
CA LEU A 104 -4.79 1.52 -11.06
C LEU A 104 -4.66 0.06 -10.60
N TYR A 105 -3.57 -0.57 -11.01
CA TYR A 105 -3.06 -1.89 -10.62
C TYR A 105 -3.90 -3.06 -11.12
N ALA A 106 -3.31 -3.98 -11.90
CA ALA A 106 -3.98 -5.20 -12.36
C ALA A 106 -4.56 -6.03 -11.20
N TRP A 107 -3.93 -5.99 -10.03
CA TRP A 107 -4.42 -6.66 -8.81
C TRP A 107 -5.74 -6.10 -8.27
N ALA A 108 -6.02 -4.81 -8.47
CA ALA A 108 -7.30 -4.22 -8.05
C ALA A 108 -8.45 -4.74 -8.93
N TRP A 109 -8.23 -4.81 -10.25
CA TRP A 109 -9.16 -5.43 -11.21
C TRP A 109 -9.39 -6.92 -10.91
N LYS A 110 -8.35 -7.65 -10.48
CA LYS A 110 -8.51 -9.03 -9.99
C LYS A 110 -9.47 -9.12 -8.81
N HIS A 111 -9.37 -8.21 -7.84
CA HIS A 111 -10.26 -8.20 -6.69
C HIS A 111 -11.70 -7.82 -7.06
N GLU A 112 -11.89 -6.96 -8.06
CA GLU A 112 -13.21 -6.70 -8.65
C GLU A 112 -13.81 -7.98 -9.23
N ALA A 113 -13.06 -8.73 -10.04
CA ALA A 113 -13.54 -10.00 -10.61
C ALA A 113 -13.94 -11.03 -9.54
N VAL A 114 -13.19 -11.10 -8.43
CA VAL A 114 -13.54 -11.97 -7.28
C VAL A 114 -14.86 -11.53 -6.62
N ILE A 115 -15.09 -10.21 -6.50
CA ILE A 115 -16.33 -9.67 -5.92
C ILE A 115 -17.50 -9.95 -6.86
N ASP A 116 -17.31 -9.75 -8.16
CA ASP A 116 -18.31 -10.03 -9.17
C ASP A 116 -18.69 -11.52 -9.19
N HIS A 117 -17.69 -12.40 -9.17
CA HIS A 117 -17.90 -13.84 -9.02
C HIS A 117 -18.74 -14.16 -7.78
N LEU A 118 -18.41 -13.60 -6.61
CA LEU A 118 -19.14 -13.85 -5.38
C LEU A 118 -20.62 -13.41 -5.47
N LEU A 119 -20.88 -12.28 -6.14
CA LEU A 119 -22.23 -11.75 -6.38
C LEU A 119 -23.02 -12.64 -7.35
N THR A 120 -22.36 -13.14 -8.40
CA THR A 120 -22.96 -13.96 -9.45
C THR A 120 -23.20 -15.40 -8.98
N ALA A 121 -22.22 -16.01 -8.32
CA ALA A 121 -22.31 -17.38 -7.81
C ALA A 121 -23.28 -17.49 -6.61
N GLY A 122 -23.46 -16.41 -5.84
CA GLY A 122 -24.32 -16.39 -4.66
C GLY A 122 -23.79 -17.21 -3.47
N GLY A 123 -22.56 -17.70 -3.53
CA GLY A 123 -21.93 -18.53 -2.51
C GLY A 123 -20.43 -18.72 -2.76
N LEU A 124 -19.75 -19.30 -1.76
CA LEU A 124 -18.32 -19.65 -1.84
C LEU A 124 -18.15 -20.94 -2.63
N GLN A 125 -17.13 -21.00 -3.48
CA GLN A 125 -16.81 -22.15 -4.33
C GLN A 125 -15.50 -22.84 -3.93
N THR A 126 -15.31 -24.07 -4.41
CA THR A 126 -14.11 -24.89 -4.13
C THR A 126 -13.08 -24.83 -5.26
N ALA A 127 -11.88 -25.37 -5.00
CA ALA A 127 -10.82 -25.48 -5.99
C ALA A 127 -11.23 -26.30 -7.23
N ASP A 128 -12.17 -27.24 -7.09
CA ASP A 128 -12.68 -28.03 -8.21
C ASP A 128 -13.51 -27.20 -9.20
N GLN A 129 -14.03 -26.05 -8.76
CA GLN A 129 -14.91 -25.18 -9.55
C GLN A 129 -14.16 -24.01 -10.18
N VAL A 130 -13.22 -23.40 -9.45
CA VAL A 130 -12.53 -22.17 -9.87
C VAL A 130 -11.01 -22.23 -9.76
N GLY A 131 -10.44 -23.43 -9.59
CA GLY A 131 -9.00 -23.66 -9.55
C GLY A 131 -8.30 -22.83 -8.48
N ASP A 132 -7.18 -22.21 -8.86
CA ASP A 132 -6.35 -21.39 -7.97
C ASP A 132 -7.07 -20.16 -7.41
N MET A 133 -8.16 -19.71 -8.06
CA MET A 133 -8.95 -18.58 -7.58
C MET A 133 -9.81 -18.94 -6.35
N ALA A 134 -9.98 -20.23 -6.03
CA ALA A 134 -10.68 -20.68 -4.82
C ALA A 134 -10.03 -20.16 -3.52
N VAL A 135 -8.76 -19.74 -3.57
CA VAL A 135 -8.10 -19.11 -2.42
C VAL A 135 -8.86 -17.86 -1.94
N TYR A 136 -9.50 -17.12 -2.84
CA TYR A 136 -10.24 -15.91 -2.47
C TYR A 136 -11.55 -16.22 -1.75
N ASP A 137 -12.16 -17.37 -2.05
CA ASP A 137 -13.36 -17.86 -1.39
C ASP A 137 -13.07 -18.47 0.00
N GLN A 138 -11.81 -18.88 0.25
CA GLN A 138 -11.34 -19.33 1.56
C GLN A 138 -10.93 -18.19 2.51
N TRP A 139 -10.70 -16.99 1.97
CA TRP A 139 -10.53 -15.76 2.75
C TRP A 139 -11.52 -14.68 2.28
N PRO A 140 -12.84 -14.93 2.43
CA PRO A 140 -13.86 -14.15 1.76
C PRO A 140 -14.14 -12.81 2.46
N GLY A 141 -13.60 -12.56 3.66
CA GLY A 141 -14.06 -11.47 4.54
C GLY A 141 -14.00 -10.08 3.90
N PHE A 142 -12.91 -9.77 3.20
CA PHE A 142 -12.80 -8.50 2.47
C PHE A 142 -13.78 -8.45 1.30
N PHE A 143 -13.81 -9.50 0.46
CA PHE A 143 -14.63 -9.54 -0.75
C PHE A 143 -16.12 -9.52 -0.42
N ALA A 144 -16.57 -10.28 0.58
CA ALA A 144 -17.94 -10.28 1.07
C ALA A 144 -18.36 -8.91 1.62
N ALA A 145 -17.47 -8.22 2.35
CA ALA A 145 -17.74 -6.87 2.83
C ALA A 145 -17.85 -5.86 1.68
N GLN A 146 -17.02 -5.98 0.65
CA GLN A 146 -17.10 -5.12 -0.54
C GLN A 146 -18.31 -5.44 -1.41
N ALA A 147 -18.67 -6.71 -1.59
CA ALA A 147 -19.90 -7.13 -2.26
C ALA A 147 -21.14 -6.54 -1.56
N ALA A 148 -21.18 -6.60 -0.23
CA ALA A 148 -22.25 -5.98 0.56
C ALA A 148 -22.27 -4.45 0.39
N LEU A 149 -21.10 -3.79 0.36
CA LEU A 149 -20.99 -2.36 0.13
C LEU A 149 -21.44 -1.96 -1.29
N GLN A 150 -21.07 -2.71 -2.33
CA GLN A 150 -21.50 -2.50 -3.71
C GLN A 150 -23.04 -2.53 -3.79
N ARG A 151 -23.67 -3.56 -3.21
CA ARG A 151 -25.13 -3.66 -3.15
C ARG A 151 -25.77 -2.53 -2.33
N LEU A 152 -25.15 -2.12 -1.23
CA LEU A 152 -25.65 -1.03 -0.38
C LEU A 152 -25.60 0.33 -1.08
N LEU A 153 -24.52 0.59 -1.83
CA LEU A 153 -24.35 1.83 -2.60
C LEU A 153 -25.18 1.84 -3.89
N GLY A 154 -25.68 0.68 -4.32
CA GLY A 154 -26.44 0.54 -5.57
C GLY A 154 -25.59 0.85 -6.81
N VAL A 155 -24.29 0.53 -6.76
CA VAL A 155 -23.35 0.73 -7.87
C VAL A 155 -23.13 -0.57 -8.61
N ASP A 156 -22.93 -0.48 -9.93
CA ASP A 156 -22.81 -1.66 -10.80
C ASP A 156 -21.51 -2.45 -10.56
N SER A 157 -20.44 -1.76 -10.15
CA SER A 157 -19.13 -2.37 -9.90
C SER A 157 -18.33 -1.59 -8.85
N THR A 158 -17.42 -2.29 -8.17
CA THR A 158 -16.42 -1.69 -7.28
C THR A 158 -15.42 -0.76 -7.98
N ALA A 159 -15.25 -0.88 -9.30
CA ALA A 159 -14.44 0.01 -10.13
C ALA A 159 -14.81 1.49 -9.93
N MET A 160 -16.10 1.77 -9.65
CA MET A 160 -16.62 3.13 -9.45
C MET A 160 -16.04 3.86 -8.24
N TYR A 161 -15.52 3.13 -7.24
CA TYR A 161 -14.98 3.73 -6.03
C TYR A 161 -13.58 3.23 -5.64
N MET A 162 -13.09 2.13 -6.21
CA MET A 162 -11.81 1.54 -5.79
C MET A 162 -10.61 2.45 -6.03
N ALA A 163 -10.68 3.38 -6.99
CA ALA A 163 -9.65 4.39 -7.21
C ALA A 163 -9.39 5.28 -5.96
N TRP A 164 -10.41 5.50 -5.13
CA TRP A 164 -10.32 6.29 -3.89
C TRP A 164 -9.82 5.49 -2.70
N TRP A 165 -9.64 4.18 -2.85
CA TRP A 165 -9.30 3.28 -1.76
C TRP A 165 -7.98 3.62 -1.05
N PRO A 166 -6.88 4.02 -1.73
CA PRO A 166 -5.65 4.46 -1.05
C PRO A 166 -5.86 5.59 -0.04
N LEU A 167 -6.79 6.52 -0.32
CA LEU A 167 -7.16 7.58 0.61
C LEU A 167 -7.94 7.01 1.80
N VAL A 168 -8.96 6.18 1.53
CA VAL A 168 -9.80 5.56 2.58
C VAL A 168 -8.97 4.71 3.52
N SER A 169 -8.14 3.80 2.99
CA SER A 169 -7.29 2.92 3.78
C SER A 169 -6.25 3.71 4.60
N SER A 170 -5.69 4.79 4.04
CA SER A 170 -4.82 5.70 4.77
C SER A 170 -5.54 6.42 5.92
N LEU A 171 -6.79 6.85 5.73
CA LEU A 171 -7.58 7.48 6.79
C LEU A 171 -7.91 6.50 7.92
N MET A 172 -8.14 5.22 7.62
CA MET A 172 -8.37 4.17 8.63
C MET A 172 -7.18 4.02 9.59
N LEU A 173 -5.95 4.28 9.11
CA LEU A 173 -4.72 4.18 9.92
C LEU A 173 -4.51 5.37 10.88
N LEU A 174 -5.12 6.53 10.61
CA LEU A 174 -4.85 7.76 11.35
C LEU A 174 -5.17 7.62 12.84
N LEU A 175 -6.37 7.11 13.15
CA LEU A 175 -6.80 6.95 14.54
C LEU A 175 -5.92 5.94 15.30
N PRO A 176 -5.72 4.69 14.83
CA PRO A 176 -4.81 3.74 15.47
C PRO A 176 -3.40 4.30 15.72
N LEU A 177 -2.79 4.99 14.75
CA LEU A 177 -1.46 5.59 14.91
C LEU A 177 -1.43 6.65 16.02
N LEU A 178 -2.43 7.55 16.03
CA LEU A 178 -2.56 8.56 17.09
C LEU A 178 -2.72 7.91 18.46
N LEU A 179 -3.48 6.81 18.57
CA LEU A 179 -3.67 6.07 19.81
C LEU A 179 -2.37 5.40 20.28
N ILE A 180 -1.61 4.78 19.37
CA ILE A 180 -0.30 4.18 19.68
C ILE A 180 0.66 5.26 20.19
N TYR A 181 0.87 6.35 19.44
CA TYR A 181 1.86 7.36 19.79
C TYR A 181 1.54 8.08 21.10
N ARG A 182 0.25 8.37 21.36
CA ARG A 182 -0.23 8.95 22.63
C ARG A 182 -0.01 8.04 23.84
N THR A 183 0.29 6.76 23.64
CA THR A 183 0.63 5.83 24.73
C THR A 183 2.03 6.13 25.31
N PHE A 184 2.92 6.70 24.50
CA PHE A 184 4.33 6.86 24.84
C PHE A 184 4.77 8.31 25.07
N THR A 185 4.02 9.28 24.54
CA THR A 185 4.34 10.71 24.66
C THR A 185 3.08 11.56 24.63
N GLU A 186 3.14 12.71 25.32
CA GLU A 186 2.15 13.78 25.22
C GLU A 186 2.61 14.92 24.29
N ASP A 187 3.88 14.87 23.84
CA ASP A 187 4.43 15.86 22.91
C ASP A 187 3.75 15.72 21.55
N ARG A 188 2.78 16.61 21.29
CA ARG A 188 2.04 16.70 20.02
C ARG A 188 2.96 16.81 18.82
N ARG A 189 4.13 17.41 18.98
CA ARG A 189 5.09 17.60 17.90
C ARG A 189 5.66 16.27 17.45
N LEU A 190 6.01 15.41 18.41
CA LEU A 190 6.47 14.06 18.15
C LEU A 190 5.36 13.22 17.51
N ILE A 191 4.15 13.27 18.06
CA ILE A 191 3.01 12.50 17.55
C ILE A 191 2.72 12.85 16.08
N TRP A 192 2.54 14.13 15.77
CA TRP A 192 2.17 14.54 14.41
C TRP A 192 3.31 14.39 13.41
N THR A 193 4.55 14.64 13.82
CA THR A 193 5.72 14.38 12.95
C THR A 193 5.87 12.88 12.66
N ALA A 194 5.57 12.01 13.63
CA ALA A 194 5.58 10.57 13.43
C ALA A 194 4.47 10.12 12.47
N VAL A 195 3.26 10.67 12.60
CA VAL A 195 2.15 10.41 11.65
C VAL A 195 2.51 10.87 10.24
N TRP A 196 3.10 12.06 10.09
CA TRP A 196 3.56 12.56 8.79
C TRP A 196 4.59 11.61 8.16
N LEU A 197 5.65 11.28 8.90
CA LEU A 197 6.71 10.38 8.42
C LEU A 197 6.19 8.97 8.14
N PHE A 198 5.18 8.50 8.86
CA PHE A 198 4.54 7.21 8.59
C PHE A 198 3.91 7.19 7.19
N TYR A 199 3.11 8.19 6.84
CA TYR A 199 2.44 8.23 5.53
C TYR A 199 3.43 8.40 4.38
N VAL A 200 4.38 9.32 4.52
CA VAL A 200 5.45 9.53 3.54
C VAL A 200 6.30 8.27 3.36
N ALA A 201 6.59 7.53 4.44
CA ALA A 201 7.36 6.29 4.36
C ALA A 201 6.54 5.09 3.85
N ASN A 202 5.21 5.18 3.88
CA ASN A 202 4.31 4.15 3.37
C ASN A 202 4.13 4.28 1.84
N TRP A 203 5.25 4.17 1.11
CA TRP A 203 5.30 4.16 -0.36
C TRP A 203 5.07 2.76 -0.94
N VAL A 204 5.00 1.73 -0.10
CA VAL A 204 5.00 0.31 -0.48
C VAL A 204 3.84 -0.06 -1.43
N GLY A 205 2.79 0.77 -1.51
CA GLY A 205 1.68 0.56 -2.45
C GLY A 205 0.78 -0.60 -2.07
N GLN A 206 0.72 -0.96 -0.77
CA GLN A 206 -0.16 -2.00 -0.21
C GLN A 206 -1.48 -1.41 0.32
N ASP A 207 -1.73 -0.15 0.01
CA ASP A 207 -2.93 0.62 0.34
C ASP A 207 -3.95 0.65 -0.81
N TYR A 208 -3.66 -0.02 -1.94
CA TYR A 208 -4.61 -0.31 -3.01
C TYR A 208 -5.79 -1.16 -2.53
N PHE A 209 -6.84 -1.21 -3.35
CA PHE A 209 -8.08 -1.96 -3.10
C PHE A 209 -7.79 -3.46 -2.90
N SER A 210 -7.60 -3.85 -1.65
CA SER A 210 -7.03 -5.15 -1.28
C SER A 210 -7.40 -5.59 0.13
N PRO A 211 -7.48 -6.92 0.38
CA PRO A 211 -7.67 -7.43 1.74
C PRO A 211 -6.54 -7.03 2.70
N GLN A 212 -5.32 -6.85 2.18
CA GLN A 212 -4.14 -6.49 2.98
C GLN A 212 -4.29 -5.12 3.63
N SER A 213 -4.80 -4.14 2.90
CA SER A 213 -4.97 -2.77 3.40
C SER A 213 -5.88 -2.71 4.65
N VAL A 214 -7.02 -3.43 4.63
CA VAL A 214 -7.95 -3.53 5.77
C VAL A 214 -7.33 -4.32 6.91
N ALA A 215 -6.74 -5.49 6.61
CA ALA A 215 -6.11 -6.34 7.60
C ALA A 215 -4.98 -5.60 8.33
N TYR A 216 -4.19 -4.79 7.62
CA TYR A 216 -3.13 -3.97 8.21
C TYR A 216 -3.70 -2.85 9.11
N ALA A 217 -4.74 -2.15 8.67
CA ALA A 217 -5.40 -1.14 9.52
C ALA A 217 -5.94 -1.75 10.82
N LEU A 218 -6.58 -2.92 10.74
CA LEU A 218 -7.04 -3.66 11.90
C LEU A 218 -5.88 -4.15 12.77
N HIS A 219 -4.78 -4.64 12.18
CA HIS A 219 -3.57 -5.04 12.90
C HIS A 219 -3.02 -3.88 13.74
N VAL A 220 -2.85 -2.68 13.15
CA VAL A 220 -2.40 -1.50 13.88
C VAL A 220 -3.40 -1.10 14.97
N GLY A 221 -4.71 -1.26 14.71
CA GLY A 221 -5.75 -1.03 15.70
C GLY A 221 -5.70 -2.01 16.88
N VAL A 222 -5.45 -3.31 16.65
CA VAL A 222 -5.25 -4.31 17.71
C VAL A 222 -4.04 -3.91 18.56
N LEU A 223 -2.92 -3.55 17.94
CA LEU A 223 -1.74 -3.05 18.66
C LEU A 223 -2.06 -1.81 19.49
N ALA A 224 -2.86 -0.87 18.97
CA ALA A 224 -3.31 0.30 19.71
C ALA A 224 -4.14 -0.07 20.95
N VAL A 225 -5.04 -1.04 20.85
CA VAL A 225 -5.83 -1.53 21.98
C VAL A 225 -4.94 -2.23 23.01
N VAL A 226 -4.07 -3.14 22.57
CA VAL A 226 -3.16 -3.90 23.45
C VAL A 226 -2.23 -2.95 24.22
N LEU A 227 -1.56 -2.02 23.53
CA LEU A 227 -0.65 -1.06 24.14
C LEU A 227 -1.34 -0.12 25.14
N ARG A 228 -2.64 0.17 24.97
CA ARG A 228 -3.37 1.08 25.88
C ARG A 228 -4.07 0.37 27.03
N ARG A 229 -4.51 -0.88 26.84
CA ARG A 229 -5.46 -1.54 27.74
C ARG A 229 -4.92 -2.79 28.41
N PHE A 230 -3.90 -3.45 27.85
CA PHE A 230 -3.35 -4.70 28.37
C PHE A 230 -1.99 -4.52 29.09
N GLY A 231 -1.57 -3.29 29.37
CA GLY A 231 -0.39 -3.05 30.22
C GLY A 231 -0.67 -3.36 31.70
N ARG A 232 0.33 -3.87 32.46
CA ARG A 232 0.22 -4.24 33.89
C ARG A 232 -0.45 -3.17 34.77
N SER A 233 -0.24 -1.89 34.48
CA SER A 233 -0.84 -0.77 35.22
C SER A 233 -2.37 -0.66 35.01
N ALA A 234 -2.90 -1.17 33.91
CA ALA A 234 -4.32 -1.24 33.62
C ALA A 234 -4.97 -2.46 34.29
N VAL A 235 -4.29 -3.62 34.28
CA VAL A 235 -4.76 -4.87 34.92
C VAL A 235 -4.86 -4.73 36.45
N ARG A 236 -3.90 -4.02 37.08
CA ARG A 236 -3.89 -3.79 38.54
C ARG A 236 -5.03 -2.89 39.06
N ARG A 237 -5.79 -2.24 38.18
CA ARG A 237 -6.95 -1.40 38.54
C ARG A 237 -8.27 -2.17 38.58
N GLY A 238 -8.25 -3.51 38.50
CA GLY A 238 -9.40 -4.38 38.80
C GLY A 238 -10.63 -4.12 37.92
N GLN A 239 -10.48 -3.70 36.66
CA GLN A 239 -11.62 -3.28 35.87
C GLN A 239 -12.33 -4.46 35.17
N PRO A 240 -13.67 -4.61 35.30
CA PRO A 240 -14.50 -5.47 34.43
C PRO A 240 -14.44 -5.09 32.93
N ARG A 241 -13.60 -4.11 32.55
CA ARG A 241 -13.36 -3.64 31.19
C ARG A 241 -12.39 -4.51 30.38
N GLN A 242 -11.65 -5.44 31.01
CA GLN A 242 -10.75 -6.33 30.25
C GLN A 242 -11.54 -7.23 29.29
N ALA A 243 -12.69 -7.77 29.73
CA ALA A 243 -13.58 -8.55 28.86
C ALA A 243 -14.05 -7.75 27.64
N VAL A 244 -14.44 -6.48 27.82
CA VAL A 244 -14.84 -5.61 26.70
C VAL A 244 -13.70 -5.44 25.69
N TRP A 245 -12.49 -5.17 26.15
CA TRP A 245 -11.35 -5.03 25.24
C TRP A 245 -10.94 -6.35 24.60
N THR A 246 -11.11 -7.49 25.28
CA THR A 246 -10.95 -8.81 24.69
C THR A 246 -11.98 -9.03 23.57
N VAL A 247 -13.26 -8.70 23.78
CA VAL A 247 -14.29 -8.76 22.74
C VAL A 247 -13.93 -7.88 21.54
N VAL A 248 -13.48 -6.65 21.78
CA VAL A 248 -13.05 -5.73 20.72
C VAL A 248 -11.90 -6.33 19.90
N ILE A 249 -10.83 -6.83 20.54
CA ILE A 249 -9.74 -7.45 19.79
C ILE A 249 -10.19 -8.74 19.10
N THR A 250 -11.08 -9.54 19.69
CA THR A 250 -11.63 -10.75 19.08
C THR A 250 -12.32 -10.41 17.77
N VAL A 251 -13.21 -9.42 17.75
CA VAL A 251 -13.91 -8.99 16.51
C VAL A 251 -12.91 -8.54 15.45
N MET A 252 -11.92 -7.73 15.84
CA MET A 252 -10.89 -7.26 14.91
C MET A 252 -10.02 -8.41 14.37
N VAL A 253 -9.62 -9.35 15.22
CA VAL A 253 -8.82 -10.51 14.84
C VAL A 253 -9.60 -11.44 13.91
N VAL A 254 -10.89 -11.71 14.21
CA VAL A 254 -11.75 -12.47 13.30
C VAL A 254 -11.76 -11.81 11.93
N ALA A 255 -12.03 -10.49 11.87
CA ALA A 255 -12.03 -9.75 10.61
C ALA A 255 -10.69 -9.82 9.85
N ILE A 256 -9.55 -9.78 10.55
CA ILE A 256 -8.23 -9.99 9.93
C ILE A 256 -8.11 -11.41 9.37
N VAL A 257 -8.44 -12.42 10.17
CA VAL A 257 -8.24 -13.84 9.85
C VAL A 257 -9.08 -14.27 8.66
N ILE A 258 -10.35 -13.83 8.58
CA ILE A 258 -11.23 -14.16 7.45
C ILE A 258 -10.92 -13.37 6.18
N SER A 259 -10.15 -12.28 6.28
CA SER A 259 -9.85 -11.40 5.14
C SER A 259 -8.46 -11.64 4.54
N HIS A 260 -7.47 -12.05 5.33
CA HIS A 260 -6.09 -12.08 4.85
C HIS A 260 -5.27 -13.19 5.49
N GLN A 261 -4.56 -13.96 4.65
CA GLN A 261 -3.79 -15.13 5.08
C GLN A 261 -2.56 -14.82 5.95
N LEU A 262 -1.73 -13.82 5.61
CA LEU A 262 -0.45 -13.57 6.31
C LEU A 262 -0.53 -12.68 7.57
N THR A 263 -1.36 -11.63 7.53
CA THR A 263 -1.45 -10.62 8.60
C THR A 263 -1.73 -11.20 9.99
N PRO A 264 -2.55 -12.26 10.17
CA PRO A 264 -2.70 -12.93 11.46
C PRO A 264 -1.37 -13.44 12.03
N GLY A 265 -0.54 -14.10 11.20
CA GLY A 265 0.77 -14.57 11.60
C GLY A 265 1.69 -13.43 12.04
N MET A 266 1.71 -12.34 11.28
CA MET A 266 2.49 -11.14 11.64
C MET A 266 1.99 -10.49 12.94
N LEU A 267 0.66 -10.50 13.16
CA LEU A 267 0.06 -10.03 14.42
C LEU A 267 0.50 -10.90 15.60
N VAL A 268 0.46 -12.22 15.48
CA VAL A 268 0.94 -13.14 16.52
C VAL A 268 2.40 -12.83 16.87
N VAL A 269 3.27 -12.68 15.88
CA VAL A 269 4.70 -12.35 16.09
C VAL A 269 4.86 -11.02 16.83
N CYS A 270 4.11 -9.98 16.46
CA CYS A 270 4.13 -8.68 17.14
C CYS A 270 3.62 -8.77 18.59
N LEU A 271 2.54 -9.52 18.85
CA LEU A 271 1.98 -9.71 20.19
C LEU A 271 2.93 -10.53 21.08
N LEU A 272 3.57 -11.57 20.55
CA LEU A 272 4.62 -12.32 21.24
C LEU A 272 5.81 -11.43 21.61
N ALA A 273 6.23 -10.54 20.69
CA ALA A 273 7.29 -9.58 20.97
C ALA A 273 6.91 -8.61 22.12
N LEU A 274 5.64 -8.20 22.21
CA LEU A 274 5.15 -7.40 23.34
C LEU A 274 5.21 -8.17 24.67
N CYS A 275 4.97 -9.49 24.68
CA CYS A 275 5.09 -10.33 25.87
C CYS A 275 6.51 -10.39 26.46
N LEU A 276 7.55 -10.08 25.67
CA LEU A 276 8.93 -9.95 26.16
C LEU A 276 9.09 -8.74 27.09
N SER A 277 8.22 -7.73 26.96
CA SER A 277 8.17 -6.61 27.90
C SER A 277 7.38 -7.00 29.14
N ARG A 278 8.01 -6.97 30.33
CA ARG A 278 7.32 -7.24 31.61
C ARG A 278 6.00 -6.47 31.76
N ARG A 279 5.94 -5.23 31.25
CA ARG A 279 4.77 -4.35 31.28
C ARG A 279 3.58 -4.83 30.43
N TYR A 280 3.82 -5.57 29.35
CA TYR A 280 2.77 -6.01 28.39
C TYR A 280 2.71 -7.53 28.26
N ARG A 281 3.24 -8.26 29.24
CA ARG A 281 3.16 -9.72 29.33
C ARG A 281 1.77 -10.16 29.78
N ASP A 282 0.80 -9.94 28.90
CA ASP A 282 -0.55 -10.48 28.98
C ASP A 282 -0.73 -11.44 27.81
N TRP A 283 -1.01 -12.71 28.12
CA TRP A 283 -1.14 -13.76 27.11
C TRP A 283 -2.51 -13.77 26.45
N VAL A 284 -3.51 -13.06 26.99
CA VAL A 284 -4.88 -13.08 26.45
C VAL A 284 -4.90 -12.67 24.97
N PRO A 285 -4.33 -11.51 24.54
CA PRO A 285 -4.33 -11.16 23.12
C PRO A 285 -3.62 -12.17 22.23
N VAL A 286 -2.52 -12.76 22.70
CA VAL A 286 -1.76 -13.79 21.95
C VAL A 286 -2.61 -15.04 21.77
N VAL A 287 -3.13 -15.59 22.87
CA VAL A 287 -3.93 -16.83 22.85
C VAL A 287 -5.19 -16.64 22.03
N THR A 288 -5.92 -15.54 22.22
CA THR A 288 -7.10 -15.20 21.39
C THR A 288 -6.74 -15.18 19.91
N THR A 289 -5.64 -14.52 19.53
CA THR A 289 -5.22 -14.44 18.12
C THR A 289 -4.83 -15.80 17.56
N VAL A 290 -4.03 -16.57 18.30
CA VAL A 290 -3.58 -17.91 17.88
C VAL A 290 -4.75 -18.86 17.74
N VAL A 291 -5.68 -18.90 18.70
CA VAL A 291 -6.84 -19.79 18.66
C VAL A 291 -7.72 -19.49 17.46
N ILE A 292 -8.07 -18.22 17.22
CA ILE A 292 -8.91 -17.84 16.08
C ILE A 292 -8.20 -18.15 14.75
N PHE A 293 -6.90 -17.82 14.66
CA PHE A 293 -6.13 -18.07 13.45
C PHE A 293 -6.01 -19.57 13.15
N LEU A 294 -5.65 -20.39 14.15
CA LEU A 294 -5.58 -21.84 13.99
C LEU A 294 -6.95 -22.45 13.69
N ALA A 295 -8.02 -21.97 14.33
CA ALA A 295 -9.36 -22.44 14.03
C ALA A 295 -9.72 -22.23 12.56
N TRP A 296 -9.39 -21.08 11.97
CA TRP A 296 -9.61 -20.83 10.54
C TRP A 296 -8.73 -21.71 9.65
N CYS A 297 -7.44 -21.83 9.95
CA CYS A 297 -6.50 -22.67 9.22
C CYS A 297 -6.89 -24.16 9.24
N LEU A 298 -7.45 -24.63 10.35
CA LEU A 298 -7.89 -26.02 10.53
C LEU A 298 -9.32 -26.28 10.03
N THR A 299 -10.02 -25.26 9.52
CA THR A 299 -11.38 -25.38 8.99
C THR A 299 -11.47 -24.79 7.58
N ALA A 300 -11.84 -23.52 7.45
CA ALA A 300 -12.12 -22.86 6.17
C ALA A 300 -10.94 -22.86 5.20
N ALA A 301 -9.71 -22.67 5.71
CA ALA A 301 -8.49 -22.64 4.89
C ALA A 301 -7.79 -24.00 4.76
N LEU A 302 -8.31 -25.06 5.41
CA LEU A 302 -7.67 -26.37 5.43
C LEU A 302 -7.47 -26.95 4.01
N PRO A 303 -8.44 -26.89 3.08
CA PRO A 303 -8.26 -27.47 1.75
C PRO A 303 -7.08 -26.84 0.99
N PHE A 304 -6.97 -25.51 0.97
CA PHE A 304 -5.85 -24.82 0.33
C PHE A 304 -4.53 -25.10 1.05
N LEU A 305 -4.51 -25.03 2.38
CA LEU A 305 -3.30 -25.27 3.15
C LEU A 305 -2.78 -26.70 2.98
N SER A 306 -3.66 -27.70 2.87
CA SER A 306 -3.26 -29.08 2.60
C SER A 306 -2.65 -29.26 1.22
N ALA A 307 -3.18 -28.56 0.21
CA ALA A 307 -2.63 -28.59 -1.15
C ALA A 307 -1.29 -27.87 -1.25
N ALA A 308 -1.15 -26.73 -0.57
CA ALA A 308 0.07 -25.91 -0.57
C ALA A 308 1.17 -26.41 0.39
N MET A 309 0.84 -27.30 1.35
CA MET A 309 1.76 -27.75 2.41
C MET A 309 3.12 -28.25 1.88
N PRO A 310 3.19 -29.09 0.82
CA PRO A 310 4.47 -29.60 0.33
C PRO A 310 5.38 -28.49 -0.20
N ASP A 311 4.82 -27.46 -0.83
CA ASP A 311 5.55 -26.29 -1.32
C ASP A 311 5.98 -25.39 -0.17
N MET A 312 5.06 -25.12 0.77
CA MET A 312 5.37 -24.32 1.96
C MET A 312 6.53 -24.92 2.76
N ILE A 313 6.53 -26.24 3.00
CA ILE A 313 7.61 -26.93 3.74
C ILE A 313 8.94 -26.82 3.01
N ARG A 314 8.96 -27.07 1.69
CA ARG A 314 10.18 -26.96 0.87
C ARG A 314 10.78 -25.56 0.90
N SER A 315 9.93 -24.56 1.10
CA SER A 315 10.32 -23.16 1.04
C SER A 315 10.85 -22.60 2.38
N ILE A 316 10.72 -23.35 3.48
CA ILE A 316 11.28 -22.95 4.79
C ILE A 316 12.80 -23.00 4.73
N GLY A 317 13.45 -21.88 5.03
CA GLY A 317 14.92 -21.78 5.01
C GLY A 317 15.51 -21.52 3.62
N ASP A 318 14.68 -21.47 2.58
CA ASP A 318 15.09 -21.05 1.23
C ASP A 318 15.17 -19.53 1.13
N VAL A 319 16.22 -18.96 1.73
CA VAL A 319 16.55 -17.53 1.61
C VAL A 319 16.97 -17.19 0.16
N GLY A 320 17.39 -18.21 -0.61
CA GLY A 320 17.77 -18.10 -2.02
C GLY A 320 16.59 -17.72 -2.90
N ALA A 321 15.42 -18.34 -2.73
CA ALA A 321 14.20 -18.01 -3.47
C ALA A 321 13.69 -16.57 -3.24
N ASN A 322 14.05 -15.93 -2.12
CA ASN A 322 13.77 -14.50 -1.88
C ASN A 322 14.71 -13.57 -2.70
N VAL A 323 15.77 -14.12 -3.28
CA VAL A 323 16.81 -13.45 -4.07
C VAL A 323 16.82 -13.96 -5.53
N GLU A 324 16.31 -15.15 -5.79
CA GLU A 324 16.30 -15.79 -7.10
C GLU A 324 15.18 -15.22 -7.97
N THR A 325 15.54 -14.95 -9.21
CA THR A 325 14.76 -14.09 -10.09
C THR A 325 14.39 -14.88 -11.32
N GLY A 326 13.10 -15.21 -11.45
CA GLY A 326 12.54 -15.66 -12.73
C GLY A 326 12.76 -14.63 -13.83
N TYR A 327 12.32 -14.92 -15.07
CA TYR A 327 12.42 -13.98 -16.19
C TYR A 327 11.96 -12.57 -15.76
N GLY A 328 12.84 -11.57 -15.87
CA GLY A 328 12.51 -10.18 -15.57
C GLY A 328 12.32 -9.82 -14.10
N ALA A 329 13.33 -10.05 -13.24
CA ALA A 329 13.35 -9.43 -11.91
C ALA A 329 14.44 -8.36 -11.73
N THR A 330 15.12 -7.99 -12.81
CA THR A 330 15.99 -6.80 -12.81
C THR A 330 15.27 -5.69 -13.58
N PRO A 331 14.86 -4.60 -12.91
CA PRO A 331 14.29 -3.46 -13.61
C PRO A 331 15.26 -2.94 -14.66
N THR A 332 14.85 -2.92 -15.92
CA THR A 332 15.69 -2.51 -17.07
C THR A 332 15.37 -1.08 -17.54
N GLY A 333 14.16 -0.58 -17.28
CA GLY A 333 13.76 0.79 -17.64
C GLY A 333 14.36 1.84 -16.71
N THR A 334 14.78 2.99 -17.25
CA THR A 334 15.43 4.06 -16.48
C THR A 334 14.57 4.57 -15.33
N GLY A 335 13.28 4.79 -15.58
CA GLY A 335 12.34 5.23 -14.55
C GLY A 335 11.97 4.12 -13.55
N ALA A 336 11.95 2.85 -13.95
CA ALA A 336 11.78 1.72 -13.03
C ALA A 336 12.96 1.61 -12.05
N ILE A 337 14.19 1.79 -12.54
CA ILE A 337 15.41 1.86 -11.73
C ILE A 337 15.37 3.07 -10.80
N MET A 338 15.03 4.26 -11.31
CA MET A 338 14.92 5.47 -10.50
C MET A 338 13.89 5.31 -9.38
N THR A 339 12.71 4.78 -9.69
CA THR A 339 11.65 4.48 -8.71
C THR A 339 12.16 3.52 -7.63
N SER A 340 12.86 2.45 -8.03
CA SER A 340 13.47 1.52 -7.08
C SER A 340 14.46 2.20 -6.14
N TRP A 341 15.34 3.07 -6.66
CA TRP A 341 16.28 3.82 -5.84
C TRP A 341 15.61 4.86 -4.95
N ALA A 342 14.62 5.60 -5.45
CA ALA A 342 13.86 6.56 -4.66
C ALA A 342 13.20 5.88 -3.46
N ALA A 343 12.56 4.73 -3.69
CA ALA A 343 11.95 3.90 -2.67
C ALA A 343 12.95 3.36 -1.63
N ARG A 344 14.12 2.88 -2.09
CA ARG A 344 15.21 2.40 -1.21
C ARG A 344 15.81 3.52 -0.37
N LEU A 345 16.08 4.68 -0.99
CA LEU A 345 16.64 5.85 -0.31
C LEU A 345 15.66 6.43 0.70
N LEU A 346 14.36 6.50 0.37
CA LEU A 346 13.32 6.93 1.29
C LEU A 346 13.24 6.00 2.51
N SER A 347 13.15 4.69 2.27
CA SER A 347 13.11 3.68 3.33
C SER A 347 14.37 3.72 4.20
N GLY A 348 15.55 3.74 3.57
CA GLY A 348 16.84 3.81 4.24
C GLY A 348 16.99 5.08 5.08
N SER A 349 16.52 6.22 4.57
CA SER A 349 16.56 7.51 5.29
C SER A 349 15.66 7.48 6.52
N VAL A 350 14.44 6.94 6.40
CA VAL A 350 13.51 6.82 7.54
C VAL A 350 14.05 5.85 8.59
N LEU A 351 14.61 4.71 8.18
CA LEU A 351 15.23 3.74 9.09
C LEU A 351 16.50 4.30 9.76
N LEU A 352 17.32 5.05 9.02
CA LEU A 352 18.49 5.73 9.58
C LEU A 352 18.08 6.78 10.60
N LEU A 353 17.08 7.61 10.28
CA LEU A 353 16.49 8.55 11.24
C LEU A 353 15.94 7.81 12.46
N ALA A 354 15.26 6.68 12.28
CA ALA A 354 14.78 5.86 13.39
C ALA A 354 15.92 5.38 14.29
N ALA A 355 17.00 4.84 13.71
CA ALA A 355 18.18 4.39 14.45
C ALA A 355 18.84 5.55 15.23
N VAL A 356 19.02 6.71 14.58
CA VAL A 356 19.52 7.94 15.23
C VAL A 356 18.59 8.38 16.37
N GLY A 357 17.28 8.29 16.19
CA GLY A 357 16.28 8.60 17.19
C GLY A 357 16.38 7.70 18.41
N VAL A 358 16.49 6.39 18.20
CA VAL A 358 16.70 5.39 19.25
C VAL A 358 17.99 5.65 20.03
N TRP A 359 19.08 5.95 19.32
CA TRP A 359 20.37 6.23 19.94
C TRP A 359 20.36 7.53 20.75
N ARG A 360 19.79 8.61 20.18
CA ARG A 360 19.81 9.95 20.78
C ARG A 360 18.81 10.12 21.92
N GLN A 361 17.64 9.47 21.85
CA GLN A 361 16.52 9.68 22.76
C GLN A 361 16.40 8.56 23.79
N ARG A 362 17.41 8.42 24.67
CA ARG A 362 17.48 7.32 25.67
C ARG A 362 16.20 7.17 26.52
N VAL A 363 15.56 8.29 26.89
CA VAL A 363 14.31 8.31 27.66
C VAL A 363 13.16 7.71 26.85
N LEU A 364 12.96 8.18 25.61
CA LEU A 364 11.93 7.63 24.71
C LEU A 364 12.22 6.18 24.36
N ARG A 365 13.49 5.82 24.08
CA ARG A 365 13.90 4.44 23.88
C ARG A 365 13.47 3.54 25.02
N HIS A 366 13.58 3.99 26.28
CA HIS A 366 13.15 3.21 27.44
C HIS A 366 11.62 3.17 27.59
N ARG A 367 10.93 4.31 27.43
CA ARG A 367 9.46 4.39 27.55
C ARG A 367 8.72 3.67 26.44
N ALA A 368 9.21 3.79 25.21
CA ALA A 368 8.67 3.21 23.99
C ALA A 368 9.39 1.93 23.54
N ARG A 369 10.05 1.21 24.47
CA ARG A 369 10.60 -0.15 24.21
C ARG A 369 9.59 -1.09 23.54
N PRO A 370 8.30 -1.15 23.94
CA PRO A 370 7.35 -2.04 23.28
C PRO A 370 7.19 -1.74 21.78
N LEU A 371 7.24 -0.45 21.41
CA LEU A 371 7.15 -0.03 20.02
C LEU A 371 8.43 -0.39 19.23
N LEU A 372 9.60 -0.44 19.88
CA LEU A 372 10.82 -0.99 19.28
C LEU A 372 10.72 -2.49 19.04
N LEU A 373 10.16 -3.23 19.99
CA LEU A 373 9.98 -4.67 19.86
C LEU A 373 9.02 -4.99 18.72
N VAL A 374 7.89 -4.29 18.64
CA VAL A 374 6.94 -4.42 17.51
C VAL A 374 7.60 -4.03 16.19
N ALA A 375 8.42 -2.98 16.15
CA ALA A 375 9.15 -2.60 14.93
C ALA A 375 10.30 -3.54 14.58
N ALA A 376 10.75 -4.42 15.47
CA ALA A 376 11.75 -5.45 15.17
C ALA A 376 11.11 -6.83 14.90
N ALA A 377 9.86 -7.02 15.35
CA ALA A 377 9.16 -8.29 15.31
C ALA A 377 9.01 -8.88 13.89
N PRO A 378 8.84 -8.09 12.81
CA PRO A 378 8.79 -8.62 11.45
C PRO A 378 10.13 -9.14 10.90
N LEU A 379 11.28 -8.72 11.45
CA LEU A 379 12.60 -9.03 10.87
C LEU A 379 12.89 -10.55 10.69
N PRO A 380 12.54 -11.44 11.63
CA PRO A 380 12.73 -12.88 11.43
C PRO A 380 11.99 -13.45 10.21
N MET A 381 10.97 -12.76 9.69
CA MET A 381 10.22 -13.23 8.53
C MET A 381 11.05 -13.29 7.24
N PHE A 382 12.18 -12.59 7.16
CA PHE A 382 13.13 -12.75 6.07
C PHE A 382 13.63 -14.19 5.90
N ALA A 383 13.76 -14.92 7.02
CA ALA A 383 14.25 -16.30 7.02
C ALA A 383 13.12 -17.33 7.07
N ALA A 384 11.98 -16.97 7.67
CA ALA A 384 10.89 -17.90 7.95
C ALA A 384 9.91 -18.09 6.78
N SER A 385 9.95 -17.26 5.73
CA SER A 385 9.03 -17.36 4.61
C SER A 385 9.66 -16.96 3.29
N SER A 386 9.39 -17.78 2.29
CA SER A 386 9.71 -17.66 0.87
C SER A 386 8.60 -16.93 0.08
N TYR A 387 7.97 -15.92 0.69
CA TYR A 387 6.92 -15.13 0.03
C TYR A 387 7.53 -14.19 -1.03
N GLY A 388 8.36 -14.77 -1.91
CA GLY A 388 9.17 -14.14 -2.94
C GLY A 388 9.94 -12.91 -2.49
N SER A 389 10.32 -12.12 -3.48
CA SER A 389 10.90 -10.78 -3.27
C SER A 389 9.94 -9.79 -2.59
N GLU A 390 8.67 -10.14 -2.33
CA GLU A 390 7.70 -9.27 -1.68
C GLU A 390 7.81 -9.25 -0.14
N MET A 391 8.44 -10.25 0.49
CA MET A 391 8.55 -10.29 1.96
C MET A 391 9.27 -9.05 2.52
N ILE A 392 10.25 -8.48 1.78
CA ILE A 392 10.95 -7.25 2.19
C ILE A 392 10.01 -6.05 2.35
N PHE A 393 9.03 -5.93 1.46
CA PHE A 393 8.04 -4.86 1.47
C PHE A 393 7.08 -5.02 2.64
N ARG A 394 6.69 -6.26 2.95
CA ARG A 394 5.86 -6.58 4.13
C ARG A 394 6.60 -6.27 5.41
N VAL A 395 7.84 -6.73 5.55
CA VAL A 395 8.67 -6.42 6.72
C VAL A 395 8.74 -4.91 6.93
N LEU A 396 9.10 -4.14 5.90
CA LEU A 396 9.11 -2.68 5.99
C LEU A 396 7.76 -2.13 6.47
N LEU A 397 6.65 -2.50 5.82
CA LEU A 397 5.29 -2.03 6.14
C LEU A 397 4.94 -2.25 7.62
N PHE A 398 5.20 -3.43 8.18
CA PHE A 398 4.88 -3.73 9.57
C PHE A 398 5.85 -3.07 10.58
N MET A 399 7.06 -2.72 10.16
CA MET A 399 8.02 -1.96 10.98
C MET A 399 7.67 -0.46 11.06
N LEU A 400 6.98 0.08 10.04
CA LEU A 400 6.76 1.53 9.87
C LEU A 400 6.19 2.26 11.09
N PRO A 401 5.19 1.76 11.84
CA PRO A 401 4.63 2.50 12.97
C PRO A 401 5.70 2.89 14.01
N GLY A 402 6.61 1.97 14.33
CA GLY A 402 7.69 2.25 15.27
C GLY A 402 8.86 2.99 14.62
N ALA A 403 9.22 2.66 13.38
CA ALA A 403 10.27 3.38 12.65
C ALA A 403 9.94 4.88 12.54
N ALA A 404 8.71 5.23 12.13
CA ALA A 404 8.27 6.61 12.00
C ALA A 404 8.28 7.37 13.34
N PHE A 405 7.91 6.72 14.45
CA PHE A 405 7.97 7.32 15.79
C PHE A 405 9.41 7.72 16.17
N PHE A 406 10.37 6.81 15.98
CA PHE A 406 11.76 7.11 16.31
C PHE A 406 12.43 8.04 15.29
N ALA A 407 12.03 7.97 14.02
CA ALA A 407 12.48 8.93 13.00
C ALA A 407 12.07 10.35 13.37
N ALA A 408 10.80 10.55 13.78
CA ALA A 408 10.34 11.84 14.29
C ALA A 408 11.09 12.26 15.55
N ALA A 409 11.41 11.32 16.45
CA ALA A 409 12.19 11.59 17.66
C ALA A 409 13.63 12.07 17.35
N ALA A 410 14.19 11.68 16.19
CA ALA A 410 15.46 12.16 15.67
C ALA A 410 15.39 13.58 15.08
N LEU A 411 14.21 14.11 14.78
CA LEU A 411 14.03 15.47 14.28
C LEU A 411 13.69 16.49 15.38
N LEU A 412 13.41 16.02 16.60
CA LEU A 412 12.98 16.85 17.73
C LEU A 412 14.02 16.94 18.86
N PRO A 413 14.01 18.01 19.67
CA PRO A 413 14.93 18.15 20.81
C PRO A 413 14.95 16.93 21.74
N LYS A 414 16.07 16.72 22.45
CA LYS A 414 16.21 15.62 23.42
C LYS A 414 15.15 15.75 24.51
N VAL A 415 14.40 14.67 24.74
CA VAL A 415 13.47 14.57 25.88
C VAL A 415 14.29 14.38 27.14
N ARG A 416 14.16 15.31 28.09
CA ARG A 416 14.81 15.28 29.40
C ARG A 416 13.84 14.76 30.47
N THR A 417 14.37 14.24 31.57
CA THR A 417 13.58 13.89 32.76
C THR A 417 13.42 15.12 33.64
N LEU A 418 12.36 15.18 34.46
CA LEU A 418 12.14 16.28 35.40
C LEU A 418 13.37 16.53 36.30
N ALA A 419 14.04 15.46 36.75
CA ALA A 419 15.28 15.55 37.51
C ALA A 419 16.46 16.14 36.71
N ALA A 420 16.56 15.86 35.41
CA ALA A 420 17.60 16.42 34.56
C ALA A 420 17.31 17.89 34.20
N ASP A 421 16.04 18.28 34.10
CA ASP A 421 15.66 19.68 33.91
C ASP A 421 15.88 20.50 35.19
N ALA A 422 15.57 19.93 36.36
CA ALA A 422 15.89 20.54 37.66
C ALA A 422 17.40 20.69 37.86
N ALA A 423 18.19 19.65 37.58
CA ALA A 423 19.66 19.71 37.66
C ALA A 423 20.27 20.72 36.67
N ALA A 424 19.70 20.89 35.48
CA ALA A 424 20.14 21.91 34.52
C ALA A 424 19.79 23.33 34.98
N GLN A 425 18.63 23.52 35.61
CA GLN A 425 18.26 24.79 36.24
C GLN A 425 19.18 25.12 37.42
N GLU A 426 19.51 24.14 38.26
CA GLU A 426 20.45 24.28 39.38
C GLU A 426 21.89 24.54 38.92
N ALA A 427 22.32 23.93 37.80
CA ALA A 427 23.63 24.17 37.20
C ALA A 427 23.79 25.54 36.52
N GLY A 428 22.78 26.42 36.61
CA GLY A 428 22.85 27.77 36.07
C GLY A 428 22.84 27.85 34.55
N GLU A 429 22.47 26.77 33.84
CA GLU A 429 22.10 26.86 32.42
C GLU A 429 20.83 27.72 32.34
N ARG A 430 21.00 29.04 32.24
CA ARG A 430 19.89 30.01 32.14
C ARG A 430 18.96 29.57 31.01
N GLN A 431 17.87 28.93 31.39
CA GLN A 431 16.72 28.77 30.55
C GLN A 431 16.26 30.19 30.22
N ALA A 432 16.29 30.56 28.94
CA ALA A 432 15.75 31.82 28.47
C ALA A 432 14.23 31.83 28.70
N THR A 433 13.81 32.13 29.92
CA THR A 433 12.43 32.42 30.34
C THR A 433 12.14 33.92 30.27
N GLY A 434 12.79 34.63 29.33
CA GLY A 434 12.40 35.99 28.97
C GLY A 434 11.20 35.99 28.01
N PRO A 435 10.38 37.06 27.99
CA PRO A 435 9.25 37.18 27.07
C PRO A 435 9.74 37.05 25.63
N ALA A 436 8.94 36.34 24.81
CA ALA A 436 9.17 35.93 23.41
C ALA A 436 9.99 36.90 22.53
N ARG A 437 11.31 36.97 22.73
CA ARG A 437 12.22 37.67 21.84
C ARG A 437 12.50 36.74 20.67
N ALA A 438 12.27 37.24 19.46
CA ALA A 438 12.38 36.56 18.17
C ALA A 438 13.46 35.47 18.20
N ARG A 439 13.02 34.21 18.33
CA ARG A 439 13.88 33.05 18.40
C ARG A 439 14.60 32.93 17.06
N ARG A 440 15.84 33.46 16.96
CA ARG A 440 16.65 33.38 15.73
C ARG A 440 16.71 31.92 15.28
N TRP A 441 16.38 31.68 14.01
CA TRP A 441 16.37 30.35 13.42
C TRP A 441 17.83 29.91 13.23
N GLY A 442 18.39 29.26 14.25
CA GLY A 442 19.74 28.70 14.17
C GLY A 442 19.81 27.56 13.14
N THR A 443 21.01 27.20 12.68
CA THR A 443 21.27 26.10 11.72
C THR A 443 20.57 24.78 12.10
N GLY A 444 20.44 24.48 13.40
CA GLY A 444 19.70 23.31 13.90
C GLY A 444 18.18 23.30 13.64
N THR A 445 17.58 24.42 13.22
CA THR A 445 16.16 24.48 12.84
C THR A 445 15.90 24.03 11.40
N TRP A 446 16.89 24.10 10.50
CA TRP A 446 16.74 23.79 9.08
C TRP A 446 16.87 22.30 8.77
N VAL A 447 17.67 21.55 9.54
CA VAL A 447 17.87 20.10 9.33
C VAL A 447 16.54 19.32 9.40
N PRO A 448 15.67 19.51 10.42
CA PRO A 448 14.37 18.85 10.45
C PRO A 448 13.44 19.21 9.29
N LEU A 449 13.48 20.46 8.80
CA LEU A 449 12.69 20.88 7.65
C LEU A 449 13.20 20.21 6.37
N ALA A 450 14.51 20.22 6.15
CA ALA A 450 15.14 19.57 5.01
C ALA A 450 14.86 18.06 4.99
N ALA A 451 14.88 17.39 6.14
CA ALA A 451 14.53 15.97 6.25
C ALA A 451 13.05 15.71 5.92
N LEU A 452 12.13 16.55 6.41
CA LEU A 452 10.70 16.43 6.08
C LEU A 452 10.43 16.72 4.60
N LEU A 453 11.04 17.76 4.02
CA LEU A 453 10.93 18.07 2.60
C LEU A 453 11.50 16.93 1.75
N GLY A 454 12.72 16.48 2.04
CA GLY A 454 13.38 15.41 1.28
C GLY A 454 12.59 14.11 1.30
N THR A 455 12.09 13.69 2.47
CA THR A 455 11.25 12.48 2.57
C THR A 455 9.91 12.67 1.84
N THR A 456 9.21 13.79 2.04
CA THR A 456 7.90 14.04 1.41
C THR A 456 8.01 14.12 -0.12
N LEU A 457 9.06 14.76 -0.64
CA LEU A 457 9.29 14.84 -2.09
C LEU A 457 9.71 13.49 -2.66
N ALA A 458 10.47 12.68 -1.91
CA ALA A 458 10.88 11.34 -2.35
C ALA A 458 9.73 10.31 -2.37
N PHE A 459 8.61 10.58 -1.67
CA PHE A 459 7.42 9.72 -1.74
C PHE A 459 6.87 9.60 -3.16
N VAL A 460 6.73 10.72 -3.87
CA VAL A 460 6.13 10.77 -5.21
C VAL A 460 6.82 9.80 -6.18
N PRO A 461 8.15 9.87 -6.41
CA PRO A 461 8.82 8.89 -7.28
C PRO A 461 8.84 7.47 -6.72
N ALA A 462 8.80 7.28 -5.40
CA ALA A 462 8.73 5.94 -4.81
C ALA A 462 7.37 5.28 -5.02
N TYR A 463 6.29 6.06 -5.03
CA TYR A 463 4.90 5.59 -5.06
C TYR A 463 4.32 5.55 -6.48
N SER A 464 4.45 6.64 -7.24
CA SER A 464 3.80 6.83 -8.55
C SER A 464 4.76 6.76 -9.74
N GLY A 465 6.04 6.45 -9.49
CA GLY A 465 7.05 6.32 -10.55
C GLY A 465 6.86 5.09 -11.45
N LYS A 466 6.02 4.14 -11.04
CA LYS A 466 5.65 2.95 -11.83
C LYS A 466 4.28 3.05 -12.50
N ASP A 467 3.66 4.24 -12.51
CA ASP A 467 2.29 4.38 -13.02
C ASP A 467 2.14 3.99 -14.49
N ARG A 468 3.19 4.06 -15.31
CA ARG A 468 3.18 3.54 -16.69
C ARG A 468 2.84 2.04 -16.76
N ILE A 469 3.17 1.25 -15.73
CA ILE A 469 2.81 -0.17 -15.63
C ILE A 469 1.42 -0.33 -15.01
N ASN A 470 1.06 0.52 -14.05
CA ASN A 470 -0.13 0.35 -13.21
C ASN A 470 -1.39 0.96 -13.79
N TYR A 471 -1.28 1.94 -14.70
CA TYR A 471 -2.39 2.66 -15.30
C TYR A 471 -2.79 2.04 -16.64
N PHE A 472 -4.09 1.78 -16.81
CA PHE A 472 -4.68 1.23 -18.02
C PHE A 472 -5.64 2.24 -18.67
N PRO A 473 -5.23 2.97 -19.72
CA PRO A 473 -6.06 3.92 -20.43
C PRO A 473 -7.43 3.37 -20.86
N PRO A 474 -8.47 4.23 -20.99
CA PRO A 474 -9.82 3.79 -21.36
C PRO A 474 -9.89 2.94 -22.64
N GLN A 475 -9.02 3.20 -23.61
CA GLN A 475 -8.94 2.42 -24.85
C GLN A 475 -8.48 0.98 -24.58
N GLU A 476 -7.59 0.76 -23.61
CA GLU A 476 -7.17 -0.58 -23.21
C GLU A 476 -8.32 -1.33 -22.54
N VAL A 477 -8.98 -0.67 -21.58
CA VAL A 477 -10.15 -1.23 -20.90
C VAL A 477 -11.26 -1.58 -21.90
N ALA A 478 -11.53 -0.71 -22.88
CA ALA A 478 -12.54 -0.97 -23.92
C ALA A 478 -12.18 -2.18 -24.79
N LEU A 479 -10.89 -2.34 -25.15
CA LEU A 479 -10.44 -3.50 -25.94
C LEU A 479 -10.61 -4.81 -25.17
N VAL A 480 -10.27 -4.82 -23.88
CA VAL A 480 -10.39 -6.01 -23.04
C VAL A 480 -11.85 -6.34 -22.74
N ARG A 481 -12.70 -5.35 -22.45
CA ARG A 481 -14.14 -5.58 -22.29
C ARG A 481 -14.77 -6.17 -23.55
N GLN A 482 -14.42 -5.66 -24.73
CA GLN A 482 -14.88 -6.23 -26.00
C GLN A 482 -14.49 -7.71 -26.16
N LEU A 483 -13.35 -8.14 -25.63
CA LEU A 483 -12.95 -9.55 -25.61
C LEU A 483 -13.93 -10.38 -24.75
N PHE A 484 -14.16 -9.98 -23.50
CA PHE A 484 -15.03 -10.72 -22.58
C PHE A 484 -16.51 -10.70 -23.01
N ASP A 485 -17.00 -9.59 -23.56
CA ASP A 485 -18.38 -9.47 -24.09
C ASP A 485 -18.69 -10.45 -25.24
N GLN A 486 -17.68 -10.95 -25.95
CA GLN A 486 -17.85 -11.82 -27.13
C GLN A 486 -17.24 -13.22 -26.97
N ALA A 487 -16.58 -13.50 -25.84
CA ALA A 487 -15.93 -14.78 -25.59
C ALA A 487 -16.98 -15.80 -25.11
N PRO A 488 -17.23 -16.91 -25.83
CA PRO A 488 -18.09 -17.97 -25.31
C PRO A 488 -17.45 -18.66 -24.10
N ASP A 489 -18.27 -19.24 -23.23
CA ASP A 489 -17.81 -20.10 -22.14
C ASP A 489 -16.84 -21.19 -22.64
N GLY A 490 -15.82 -21.48 -21.84
CA GLY A 490 -14.71 -22.38 -22.15
C GLY A 490 -13.64 -21.78 -23.08
N SER A 491 -13.74 -20.48 -23.42
CA SER A 491 -12.73 -19.80 -24.23
C SER A 491 -11.40 -19.66 -23.49
N LEU A 492 -10.31 -19.54 -24.24
CA LEU A 492 -8.96 -19.33 -23.72
C LEU A 492 -8.44 -17.96 -24.13
N VAL A 493 -7.96 -17.16 -23.18
CA VAL A 493 -7.25 -15.91 -23.42
C VAL A 493 -5.75 -16.13 -23.22
N VAL A 494 -4.99 -16.01 -24.31
CA VAL A 494 -3.54 -16.07 -24.29
C VAL A 494 -2.97 -14.65 -24.35
N ALA A 495 -2.11 -14.32 -23.39
CA ALA A 495 -1.48 -13.01 -23.26
C ALA A 495 0.00 -13.16 -22.85
N ALA A 496 0.79 -12.09 -22.96
CA ALA A 496 2.18 -12.11 -22.57
C ALA A 496 2.34 -12.25 -21.05
N ASN A 497 1.67 -11.39 -20.31
CA ASN A 497 1.62 -11.41 -18.86
C ASN A 497 0.24 -10.95 -18.38
N ARG A 498 -0.03 -11.11 -17.09
CA ARG A 498 -1.30 -10.72 -16.44
C ARG A 498 -1.47 -9.22 -16.17
N ASN A 499 -0.60 -8.34 -16.71
CA ASN A 499 -0.67 -6.90 -16.45
C ASN A 499 -1.51 -6.16 -17.50
N TYR A 500 -2.83 -6.36 -17.44
CA TYR A 500 -3.85 -5.66 -18.22
C TYR A 500 -5.14 -5.57 -17.38
N PRO A 501 -6.08 -4.64 -17.68
CA PRO A 501 -7.33 -4.54 -16.93
C PRO A 501 -8.14 -5.83 -17.14
N ASP A 502 -8.95 -6.23 -16.16
CA ASP A 502 -9.83 -7.40 -16.29
C ASP A 502 -9.10 -8.71 -16.63
N ALA A 503 -7.82 -8.84 -16.26
CA ALA A 503 -7.03 -10.06 -16.53
C ALA A 503 -7.56 -11.33 -15.87
N TYR A 504 -8.51 -11.20 -14.95
CA TYR A 504 -9.21 -12.31 -14.32
C TYR A 504 -10.73 -12.17 -14.46
N ALA A 505 -11.23 -11.34 -15.38
CA ALA A 505 -12.68 -11.29 -15.61
C ALA A 505 -13.17 -12.66 -16.07
N ASP A 506 -14.36 -13.04 -15.60
CA ASP A 506 -15.02 -14.30 -15.95
C ASP A 506 -14.14 -15.55 -15.75
N TYR A 507 -13.22 -15.54 -14.76
CA TYR A 507 -12.30 -16.65 -14.50
C TYR A 507 -12.98 -18.00 -14.19
N TRP A 508 -14.28 -18.01 -13.93
CA TRP A 508 -15.12 -19.20 -13.76
C TRP A 508 -15.63 -19.80 -15.09
N SER A 509 -15.45 -19.08 -16.21
CA SER A 509 -15.94 -19.48 -17.54
C SER A 509 -14.92 -19.29 -18.67
N VAL A 510 -13.87 -18.48 -18.46
CA VAL A 510 -12.82 -18.22 -19.45
C VAL A 510 -11.46 -18.57 -18.86
N ASP A 511 -10.73 -19.46 -19.53
CA ASP A 511 -9.38 -19.86 -19.15
C ASP A 511 -8.36 -18.80 -19.57
N HIS A 512 -7.25 -18.72 -18.84
CA HIS A 512 -6.17 -17.77 -19.11
C HIS A 512 -4.81 -18.46 -19.17
N TYR A 513 -3.99 -18.06 -20.15
CA TYR A 513 -2.63 -18.52 -20.30
C TYR A 513 -1.68 -17.33 -20.54
N TRP A 514 -0.75 -17.13 -19.61
CA TRP A 514 0.27 -16.08 -19.69
C TRP A 514 1.63 -16.68 -20.01
N PHE A 515 2.06 -16.56 -21.26
CA PHE A 515 3.23 -17.30 -21.73
C PHE A 515 4.56 -16.85 -21.12
N LEU A 516 4.65 -15.67 -20.49
CA LEU A 516 5.86 -15.23 -19.77
C LEU A 516 5.99 -15.85 -18.37
N ASP A 517 4.96 -16.53 -17.86
CA ASP A 517 5.04 -17.31 -16.62
C ASP A 517 5.66 -18.70 -16.87
N ASP A 518 5.81 -19.11 -18.14
CA ASP A 518 6.42 -20.38 -18.51
C ASP A 518 7.94 -20.41 -18.30
N GLY A 519 8.48 -21.63 -18.25
CA GLY A 519 9.92 -21.84 -18.23
C GLY A 519 10.63 -21.21 -19.43
N ARG A 520 11.82 -20.66 -19.19
CA ARG A 520 12.65 -19.94 -20.18
C ARG A 520 12.79 -20.64 -21.54
N SER A 521 12.91 -21.96 -21.53
CA SER A 521 13.01 -22.75 -22.77
C SER A 521 11.76 -22.68 -23.65
N HIS A 522 10.57 -22.53 -23.06
CA HIS A 522 9.31 -22.36 -23.76
C HIS A 522 9.18 -20.93 -24.31
N VAL A 523 9.45 -19.92 -23.47
CA VAL A 523 9.46 -18.51 -23.90
C VAL A 523 10.39 -18.30 -25.10
N ASP A 524 11.60 -18.88 -25.06
CA ASP A 524 12.55 -18.79 -26.17
C ASP A 524 12.05 -19.48 -27.45
N ARG A 525 11.17 -20.50 -27.36
CA ARG A 525 10.51 -21.09 -28.54
C ARG A 525 9.48 -20.14 -29.13
N ILE A 526 8.68 -19.49 -28.28
CA ILE A 526 7.74 -18.45 -28.72
C ILE A 526 8.50 -17.33 -29.42
N VAL A 527 9.55 -16.78 -28.82
CA VAL A 527 10.34 -15.70 -29.43
C VAL A 527 10.93 -16.11 -30.79
N ARG A 528 11.37 -17.38 -30.94
CA ARG A 528 11.92 -17.90 -32.21
C ARG A 528 10.86 -18.16 -33.29
N LYS A 529 9.69 -18.67 -32.91
CA LYS A 529 8.60 -19.01 -33.85
C LYS A 529 7.24 -18.60 -33.25
N PRO A 530 6.91 -17.29 -33.21
CA PRO A 530 5.81 -16.81 -32.37
C PRO A 530 4.45 -17.36 -32.76
N ALA A 531 3.98 -17.08 -33.98
CA ALA A 531 2.66 -17.51 -34.41
C ALA A 531 2.52 -19.04 -34.48
N ALA A 532 3.60 -19.76 -34.79
CA ALA A 532 3.55 -21.21 -34.92
C ALA A 532 3.45 -21.91 -33.56
N THR A 533 4.17 -21.39 -32.56
CA THR A 533 4.16 -21.90 -31.18
C THR A 533 2.85 -21.52 -30.49
N LEU A 534 2.47 -20.24 -30.50
CA LEU A 534 1.21 -19.78 -29.91
C LEU A 534 -0.01 -20.50 -30.51
N ALA A 535 -0.06 -20.69 -31.83
CA ALA A 535 -1.16 -21.44 -32.45
C ALA A 535 -1.22 -22.90 -32.02
N ARG A 536 -0.09 -23.50 -31.62
CA ARG A 536 -0.04 -24.87 -31.08
C ARG A 536 -0.55 -24.87 -29.63
N ASP A 537 -0.10 -23.93 -28.82
CA ASP A 537 -0.50 -23.81 -27.42
C ASP A 537 -2.01 -23.52 -27.30
N MET A 538 -2.56 -22.78 -28.27
CA MET A 538 -3.98 -22.44 -28.38
C MET A 538 -4.85 -23.51 -29.08
N ALA A 539 -4.27 -24.59 -29.60
CA ALA A 539 -4.99 -25.53 -30.48
C ALA A 539 -6.01 -26.41 -29.75
N GLY A 540 -5.90 -26.55 -28.43
CA GLY A 540 -6.74 -27.44 -27.62
C GLY A 540 -8.17 -26.96 -27.36
N VAL A 541 -8.54 -25.75 -27.81
CA VAL A 541 -9.87 -25.18 -27.54
C VAL A 541 -10.89 -25.61 -28.59
N GLU A 542 -11.89 -26.39 -28.16
CA GLU A 542 -12.97 -26.93 -29.00
C GLU A 542 -14.15 -25.95 -29.16
N ARG A 543 -15.01 -26.16 -30.17
CA ARG A 543 -16.23 -25.34 -30.36
C ARG A 543 -17.29 -25.67 -29.30
N PRO A 544 -18.09 -24.70 -28.82
CA PRO A 544 -18.23 -23.31 -29.32
C PRO A 544 -17.16 -22.33 -28.81
N ALA A 545 -16.31 -22.74 -27.87
CA ALA A 545 -15.23 -21.92 -27.32
C ALA A 545 -14.19 -21.50 -28.35
N ARG A 546 -13.44 -20.44 -28.04
CA ARG A 546 -12.45 -19.83 -28.92
C ARG A 546 -11.17 -19.50 -28.16
N ALA A 547 -10.04 -19.58 -28.87
CA ALA A 547 -8.75 -19.15 -28.33
C ALA A 547 -8.39 -17.75 -28.87
N TYR A 548 -8.24 -16.79 -27.97
CA TYR A 548 -7.89 -15.41 -28.26
C TYR A 548 -6.44 -15.12 -27.89
N PHE A 549 -5.75 -14.34 -28.70
CA PHE A 549 -4.44 -13.78 -28.37
C PHE A 549 -4.58 -12.27 -28.18
N LEU A 550 -4.31 -11.81 -26.96
CA LEU A 550 -4.42 -10.43 -26.54
C LEU A 550 -3.04 -9.85 -26.22
N LEU A 551 -2.70 -8.73 -26.86
CA LEU A 551 -1.51 -7.97 -26.52
C LEU A 551 -1.85 -6.49 -26.35
N THR A 552 -1.64 -5.97 -25.14
CA THR A 552 -1.95 -4.57 -24.80
C THR A 552 -0.72 -3.80 -24.32
N GLN A 553 -0.81 -2.47 -24.32
CA GLN A 553 0.25 -1.58 -23.86
C GLN A 553 0.67 -1.83 -22.39
N GLY A 554 -0.26 -2.19 -21.50
CA GLY A 554 0.06 -2.54 -20.11
C GLY A 554 0.96 -3.76 -20.03
N GLN A 555 0.75 -4.75 -20.90
CA GLN A 555 1.61 -5.93 -21.00
C GLN A 555 3.00 -5.56 -21.54
N LEU A 556 3.07 -4.69 -22.56
CA LEU A 556 4.33 -4.18 -23.10
C LEU A 556 5.12 -3.41 -22.03
N ALA A 557 4.47 -2.48 -21.33
CA ALA A 557 5.10 -1.68 -20.27
C ALA A 557 5.63 -2.56 -19.13
N ASN A 558 4.83 -3.52 -18.66
CA ASN A 558 5.25 -4.46 -17.62
C ASN A 558 6.46 -5.30 -18.04
N SER A 559 6.44 -5.81 -19.27
CA SER A 559 7.51 -6.66 -19.79
C SER A 559 8.82 -5.87 -19.93
N GLU A 560 8.76 -4.67 -20.50
CA GLU A 560 9.91 -3.79 -20.73
C GLU A 560 10.50 -3.27 -19.41
N MET A 561 9.67 -2.83 -18.47
CA MET A 561 10.15 -2.20 -17.24
C MET A 561 10.67 -3.20 -16.21
N ASN A 562 10.18 -4.45 -16.24
CA ASN A 562 10.68 -5.52 -15.39
C ASN A 562 11.78 -6.37 -16.05
N GLY A 563 12.09 -6.14 -17.33
CA GLY A 563 13.17 -6.84 -18.03
C GLY A 563 12.82 -8.28 -18.42
N GLN A 564 11.54 -8.54 -18.74
CA GLN A 564 11.07 -9.83 -19.25
C GLN A 564 11.43 -9.97 -20.74
N LEU A 565 10.64 -9.35 -21.63
CA LEU A 565 10.95 -9.18 -23.04
C LEU A 565 10.99 -7.69 -23.37
N ASP A 566 11.91 -7.29 -24.25
CA ASP A 566 11.94 -5.93 -24.76
C ASP A 566 10.76 -5.64 -25.70
N ARG A 567 10.49 -4.35 -25.92
CA ARG A 567 9.40 -3.91 -26.81
C ARG A 567 9.52 -4.50 -28.21
N ALA A 568 10.73 -4.59 -28.75
CA ALA A 568 10.95 -5.10 -30.10
C ALA A 568 10.65 -6.61 -30.20
N GLN A 569 10.89 -7.39 -29.15
CA GLN A 569 10.55 -8.80 -29.05
C GLN A 569 9.03 -8.99 -29.05
N LEU A 570 8.30 -8.24 -28.22
CA LEU A 570 6.84 -8.31 -28.18
C LEU A 570 6.19 -7.84 -29.50
N GLU A 571 6.70 -6.76 -30.10
CA GLU A 571 6.25 -6.31 -31.43
C GLU A 571 6.53 -7.36 -32.52
N ARG A 572 7.67 -8.08 -32.46
CA ARG A 572 7.94 -9.19 -33.39
C ARG A 572 6.95 -10.34 -33.21
N ILE A 573 6.58 -10.66 -31.98
CA ILE A 573 5.54 -11.66 -31.70
C ILE A 573 4.22 -11.23 -32.33
N GLN A 574 3.79 -10.00 -32.09
CA GLN A 574 2.56 -9.45 -32.67
C GLN A 574 2.58 -9.45 -34.20
N LYS A 575 3.66 -8.96 -34.82
CA LYS A 575 3.81 -8.96 -36.29
C LYS A 575 3.78 -10.37 -36.89
N SER A 576 4.39 -11.34 -36.21
CA SER A 576 4.34 -12.74 -36.62
C SER A 576 2.92 -13.31 -36.55
N VAL A 577 2.15 -12.99 -35.49
CA VAL A 577 0.73 -13.38 -35.35
C VAL A 577 -0.11 -12.73 -36.44
N ALA A 578 0.06 -11.42 -36.67
CA ALA A 578 -0.66 -10.68 -37.70
C ALA A 578 -0.42 -11.20 -39.13
N ALA A 579 0.81 -11.61 -39.44
CA ALA A 579 1.18 -12.17 -40.74
C ALA A 579 0.76 -13.64 -40.94
N SER A 580 0.36 -14.33 -39.87
CA SER A 580 0.04 -15.77 -39.92
C SER A 580 -1.40 -16.00 -40.40
N PRO A 581 -1.62 -16.91 -41.38
CA PRO A 581 -2.97 -17.23 -41.84
C PRO A 581 -3.83 -17.93 -40.79
N ARG A 582 -3.20 -18.43 -39.71
CA ARG A 582 -3.86 -19.12 -38.58
C ARG A 582 -4.63 -18.19 -37.67
N PHE A 583 -4.34 -16.89 -37.69
CA PHE A 583 -5.02 -15.92 -36.84
C PHE A 583 -5.93 -15.02 -37.67
N ARG A 584 -6.97 -14.50 -37.03
CA ARG A 584 -7.84 -13.45 -37.58
C ARG A 584 -7.86 -12.30 -36.59
N LEU A 585 -7.63 -11.07 -37.07
CA LEU A 585 -7.82 -9.88 -36.27
C LEU A 585 -9.30 -9.73 -35.92
N VAL A 586 -9.60 -9.54 -34.64
CA VAL A 586 -10.95 -9.34 -34.12
C VAL A 586 -11.19 -7.88 -33.80
N ALA A 587 -10.25 -7.25 -33.11
CA ALA A 587 -10.30 -5.84 -32.75
C ALA A 587 -8.89 -5.27 -32.61
N GLU A 588 -8.74 -3.99 -32.91
CA GLU A 588 -7.54 -3.21 -32.62
C GLU A 588 -7.91 -1.78 -32.27
N ASN A 589 -7.09 -1.15 -31.45
CA ASN A 589 -7.15 0.29 -31.20
C ASN A 589 -5.76 0.80 -30.81
N SER A 590 -5.67 2.04 -30.33
CA SER A 590 -4.40 2.65 -29.95
C SER A 590 -3.68 1.97 -28.78
N ALA A 591 -4.36 1.11 -28.02
CA ALA A 591 -3.86 0.48 -26.80
C ALA A 591 -3.49 -1.00 -26.96
N GLY A 592 -3.84 -1.65 -28.08
CA GLY A 592 -3.49 -3.05 -28.29
C GLY A 592 -4.21 -3.73 -29.45
N TRP A 593 -4.01 -5.03 -29.52
CA TRP A 593 -4.54 -5.90 -30.58
C TRP A 593 -5.15 -7.16 -29.99
N LEU A 594 -6.27 -7.58 -30.58
CA LEU A 594 -6.99 -8.80 -30.25
C LEU A 594 -7.11 -9.68 -31.50
N TYR A 595 -6.54 -10.88 -31.43
CA TYR A 595 -6.62 -11.89 -32.46
C TYR A 595 -7.40 -13.11 -31.96
N VAL A 596 -8.02 -13.86 -32.87
CA VAL A 596 -8.59 -15.18 -32.61
C VAL A 596 -7.89 -16.22 -33.46
N LEU A 597 -7.60 -17.38 -32.88
CA LEU A 597 -7.11 -18.53 -33.63
C LEU A 597 -8.24 -19.07 -34.52
N LYS A 598 -7.98 -19.19 -35.82
CA LYS A 598 -8.87 -19.90 -36.74
C LYS A 598 -8.78 -21.38 -36.44
N GLN A 599 -9.85 -21.95 -35.90
CA GLN A 599 -9.97 -23.40 -35.79
C GLN A 599 -10.02 -24.00 -37.19
N SER A 600 -9.12 -24.94 -37.48
CA SER A 600 -9.13 -25.74 -38.70
C SER A 600 -10.49 -26.41 -38.82
N GLY A 601 -11.18 -26.22 -39.95
CA GLY A 601 -12.59 -26.58 -40.10
C GLY A 601 -12.91 -28.02 -39.74
N GLY A 602 -13.78 -28.21 -38.74
CA GLY A 602 -14.90 -29.11 -38.93
C GLY A 602 -15.76 -28.48 -40.02
N ALA A 603 -15.85 -29.15 -41.17
CA ALA A 603 -16.80 -28.80 -42.20
C ALA A 603 -18.19 -28.75 -41.56
N GLU A 604 -18.95 -27.68 -41.82
CA GLU A 604 -20.40 -27.82 -41.89
C GLU A 604 -20.67 -28.97 -42.86
N ARG A 605 -21.17 -30.09 -42.34
CA ARG A 605 -21.81 -31.15 -43.10
C ARG A 605 -23.20 -31.35 -42.56
#